data_AF-A0A926AE32-F1
#
_entry.id   AF-A0A926AE32-F1
#
_cell.length_a   1.000
_cell.length_b   1.000
_cell.length_c   1.000
_cell.angle_alpha   90.00
_cell.angle_beta   90.00
_cell.angle_gamma   90.00
#
_symmetry.space_group_name_H-M   'P 1'
#
loop_
_entity.id
_entity.type
_entity.pdbx_description
1 polymer ?
#
loop_
_entity_poly.entity_id
_entity_poly.type
_entity_poly.pdbx_seq_one_letter_code
_entity_poly.pdbx_strand_id
1 'polypeptide(L)' 'HVGPNGKEPRICSYHKLRHRHSGRFHWVDFHIMVPRDWNIERGHQVASAIEYEIELAVREGNATAHVEPCADANCTACT' A
#
# COMPACT_ATOMS: atom_id res chain seq x y z
N HIS A 1 -2.20 -9.58 -2.66
CA HIS A 1 -2.00 -10.82 -3.43
C HIS A 1 -0.70 -10.67 -4.20
N VAL A 2 0.38 -11.19 -3.63
CA VAL A 2 1.73 -11.08 -4.17
C VAL A 2 1.98 -12.35 -4.97
N GLY A 3 1.43 -12.41 -6.18
CA GLY A 3 1.87 -13.42 -7.13
C GLY A 3 3.29 -13.07 -7.62
N PRO A 4 4.06 -14.05 -8.14
CA PRO A 4 5.38 -13.80 -8.73
C PRO A 4 5.38 -12.72 -9.83
N ASN A 5 4.20 -12.41 -10.40
CA ASN A 5 4.00 -11.43 -11.46
C ASN A 5 3.46 -10.07 -10.99
N GLY A 6 3.53 -9.75 -9.68
CA GLY A 6 3.11 -8.44 -9.17
C GLY A 6 3.93 -7.29 -9.78
N LYS A 7 3.26 -6.19 -10.15
CA LYS A 7 3.89 -4.93 -10.54
C LYS A 7 4.63 -4.34 -9.33
N GLU A 8 5.82 -3.78 -9.54
CA GLU A 8 6.49 -3.01 -8.49
C GLU A 8 5.70 -1.74 -8.16
N PRO A 9 5.72 -1.27 -6.91
CA PRO A 9 6.48 -1.81 -5.78
C PRO A 9 5.83 -3.02 -5.09
N ARG A 10 6.63 -4.03 -4.73
CA ARG A 10 6.18 -5.19 -3.94
C ARG A 10 6.12 -4.89 -2.44
N ILE A 11 5.01 -5.29 -1.82
CA ILE A 11 4.76 -5.25 -0.37
C ILE A 11 4.51 -6.67 0.14
N CYS A 12 4.68 -6.91 1.44
CA CYS A 12 4.45 -8.23 2.03
C CYS A 12 2.97 -8.61 2.03
N SER A 13 2.11 -7.68 2.41
CA SER A 13 0.65 -7.83 2.39
C SER A 13 -0.03 -6.47 2.54
N TYR A 14 -1.35 -6.45 2.45
CA TYR A 14 -2.17 -5.29 2.77
C TYR A 14 -3.41 -5.73 3.54
N HIS A 15 -3.99 -4.81 4.31
CA HIS A 15 -5.25 -5.04 5.01
C HIS A 15 -6.00 -3.72 5.21
N LYS A 16 -7.22 -3.81 5.76
CA LYS A 16 -8.08 -2.65 6.08
C LYS A 16 -8.26 -1.66 4.92
N LEU A 17 -8.33 -2.14 3.68
CA LEU A 17 -8.69 -1.31 2.53
C LEU A 17 -10.14 -0.85 2.68
N ARG A 18 -10.32 0.46 2.81
CA ARG A 18 -11.62 1.11 2.89
C ARG A 18 -11.73 2.16 1.81
N HIS A 19 -12.87 2.16 1.13
CA HIS A 19 -13.24 3.15 0.14
C HIS A 19 -14.52 3.85 0.59
N ARG A 20 -14.51 5.17 0.60
CA ARG A 20 -15.68 6.01 0.93
C ARG A 20 -15.88 7.06 -0.15
N HIS A 21 -17.13 7.47 -0.33
CA HIS A 21 -17.52 8.50 -1.28
C HIS A 21 -18.11 9.70 -0.53
N SER A 22 -17.76 10.90 -0.97
CA SER A 22 -18.38 12.14 -0.54
C SER A 22 -18.71 12.99 -1.77
N GLY A 23 -19.97 12.92 -2.20
CA GLY A 23 -20.38 13.43 -3.51
C GLY A 23 -19.58 12.76 -4.62
N ARG A 24 -18.85 13.55 -5.41
CA ARG A 24 -18.00 13.08 -6.50
C ARG A 24 -16.59 12.68 -6.07
N PHE A 25 -16.20 12.95 -4.82
CA PHE A 25 -14.84 12.73 -4.34
C PHE A 25 -14.71 11.36 -3.65
N HIS A 26 -13.67 10.62 -4.01
CA HIS A 26 -13.35 9.32 -3.44
C HIS A 26 -12.25 9.45 -2.38
N TRP A 27 -12.37 8.70 -1.29
CA TRP A 27 -11.29 8.54 -0.34
C TRP A 27 -10.98 7.07 -0.16
N VAL A 28 -9.71 6.72 -0.25
CA VAL A 28 -9.22 5.36 -0.07
C VAL A 28 -8.21 5.36 1.07
N ASP A 29 -8.47 4.61 2.12
CA ASP A 29 -7.52 4.40 3.21
C ASP A 29 -7.18 2.92 3.32
N PHE A 30 -5.90 2.60 3.51
CA PHE A 30 -5.43 1.22 3.53
C PHE A 30 -4.16 1.08 4.35
N HIS A 31 -3.85 -0.16 4.74
CA HIS A 31 -2.63 -0.50 5.45
C HIS A 31 -1.77 -1.38 4.54
N ILE A 32 -0.48 -1.07 4.44
CA ILE A 32 0.52 -1.90 3.75
C ILE A 32 1.51 -2.45 4.76
N MET A 33 1.85 -3.73 4.60
CA MET A 33 2.88 -4.39 5.40
C MET A 33 4.17 -4.46 4.59
N VAL A 34 5.26 -3.96 5.14
CA VAL A 34 6.59 -3.92 4.49
C VAL A 34 7.65 -4.64 5.33
N PRO A 35 8.77 -5.09 4.75
CA PRO A 35 9.87 -5.67 5.52
C PRO A 35 10.37 -4.71 6.62
N ARG A 36 10.69 -5.26 7.79
CA ARG A 36 11.03 -4.48 9.01
C ARG A 36 12.35 -3.72 8.89
N ASP A 37 13.23 -4.18 8.02
CA ASP A 37 14.55 -3.63 7.74
C ASP A 37 14.51 -2.45 6.76
N TRP A 38 13.36 -2.16 6.15
CA TRP A 38 13.20 -0.96 5.33
C TRP A 38 13.37 0.30 6.16
N ASN A 39 14.16 1.23 5.63
CA ASN A 39 14.20 2.58 6.18
C ASN A 39 12.92 3.36 5.83
N ILE A 40 12.72 4.49 6.51
CA ILE A 40 11.52 5.32 6.35
C ILE A 40 11.39 5.83 4.91
N GLU A 41 12.50 6.21 4.27
CA GLU A 41 12.52 6.71 2.90
C GLU A 41 11.95 5.68 1.91
N ARG A 42 12.41 4.43 1.97
CA ARG A 42 11.92 3.35 1.10
C ARG A 42 10.44 3.04 1.37
N GLY A 43 10.03 3.00 2.64
CA GLY A 43 8.62 2.83 3.01
C GLY A 43 7.73 3.93 2.44
N HIS A 44 8.16 5.18 2.53
CA HIS A 44 7.45 6.34 1.98
C HIS A 44 7.37 6.27 0.45
N GLN A 45 8.47 5.97 -0.25
CA GLN A 45 8.47 5.87 -1.72
C GLN A 45 7.46 4.82 -2.22
N VAL A 46 7.39 3.66 -1.57
CA VAL A 46 6.44 2.60 -1.92
C VAL A 46 5.01 3.01 -1.61
N ALA A 47 4.75 3.62 -0.45
CA ALA A 47 3.44 4.15 -0.10
C ALA A 47 2.94 5.16 -1.14
N SER A 48 3.76 6.18 -1.46
CA SER A 48 3.41 7.22 -2.44
C SER A 48 3.14 6.65 -3.84
N ALA A 49 3.90 5.65 -4.27
CA ALA A 49 3.67 5.00 -5.57
C ALA A 49 2.31 4.27 -5.61
N ILE A 50 1.94 3.56 -4.54
CA ILE A 50 0.64 2.86 -4.47
C ILE A 50 -0.52 3.85 -4.34
N GLU A 51 -0.36 4.89 -3.51
CA GLU A 51 -1.34 5.98 -3.37
C GLU A 51 -1.62 6.63 -4.73
N TYR A 52 -0.58 6.98 -5.47
CA TYR A 52 -0.69 7.60 -6.80
C TYR A 52 -1.45 6.71 -7.80
N GLU A 53 -1.14 5.41 -7.85
CA GLU A 53 -1.84 4.48 -8.75
C GLU A 53 -3.32 4.31 -8.38
N ILE A 54 -3.66 4.34 -7.10
CA ILE A 54 -5.05 4.33 -6.63
C ILE A 54 -5.76 5.63 -7.03
N GLU A 55 -5.12 6.78 -6.84
CA GLU A 55 -5.66 8.09 -7.20
C GLU A 55 -5.96 8.17 -8.72
N LEU A 56 -5.06 7.67 -9.56
CA LEU A 56 -5.30 7.53 -11.00
C LEU A 56 -6.51 6.64 -11.32
N ALA A 57 -6.70 5.54 -10.57
CA ALA A 57 -7.80 4.61 -10.79
C ALA A 57 -9.17 5.17 -10.37
N VAL A 58 -9.21 5.97 -9.30
CA VAL A 58 -10.47 6.53 -8.76
C VAL A 58 -10.82 7.91 -9.34
N ARG A 59 -9.93 8.50 -10.15
CA ARG A 59 -10.07 9.84 -10.76
C ARG A 59 -10.05 10.97 -9.73
N GLU A 60 -11.21 11.47 -9.31
CA GLU A 60 -11.31 12.54 -8.31
C GLU A 60 -11.28 11.93 -6.91
N GLY A 61 -10.09 11.78 -6.35
CA GLY A 61 -9.98 11.23 -5.01
C GLY A 61 -8.61 11.42 -4.38
N ASN A 62 -8.52 10.93 -3.14
CA ASN A 62 -7.27 10.86 -2.40
C ASN A 62 -7.09 9.46 -1.79
N ALA A 63 -5.86 8.98 -1.81
CA ALA A 63 -5.46 7.73 -1.20
C ALA A 63 -4.52 8.00 -0.02
N THR A 64 -4.60 7.19 1.04
CA THR A 64 -3.70 7.28 2.19
C THR A 64 -3.30 5.89 2.67
N ALA A 65 -2.01 5.63 2.69
CA ALA A 65 -1.41 4.40 3.17
C ALA A 65 -0.90 4.56 4.61
N HIS A 66 -1.25 3.62 5.48
CA HIS A 66 -0.55 3.39 6.74
C HIS A 66 0.52 2.32 6.52
N VAL A 67 1.78 2.67 6.73
CA VAL A 67 2.91 1.75 6.57
C VAL A 67 3.17 1.04 7.90
N GLU A 68 3.08 -0.29 7.89
CA GLU A 68 3.30 -1.13 9.06
C GLU A 68 4.43 -2.14 8.79
N PRO A 69 5.29 -2.44 9.77
CA PRO A 69 6.29 -3.50 9.60
C PRO A 69 5.60 -4.87 9.60
N CYS A 70 6.02 -5.76 8.71
CA CYS A 70 5.57 -7.13 8.67
C CYS A 70 5.81 -7.82 10.03
N ALA A 71 4.76 -8.47 10.55
CA ALA A 71 4.81 -9.21 11.81
C ALA A 71 5.11 -10.71 11.60
N ASP A 72 4.97 -11.21 10.38
CA ASP A 72 5.17 -12.62 10.07
C ASP A 72 6.66 -12.92 9.85
N ALA A 73 7.23 -13.72 10.76
CA ALA A 73 8.62 -14.16 10.70
C ALA A 73 8.91 -15.10 9.51
N ASN A 74 7.88 -15.73 8.94
CA ASN A 74 7.99 -16.64 7.80
C ASN A 74 7.56 -15.98 6.48
N CYS A 75 7.45 -14.65 6.45
CA CYS A 75 7.06 -13.94 5.25
C CYS A 75 8.14 -14.07 4.16
N THR A 76 7.84 -14.80 3.09
CA THR A 76 8.74 -14.99 1.94
C THR A 76 9.01 -13.71 1.15
N ALA A 77 8.23 -12.65 1.38
CA ALA A 77 8.44 -11.33 0.80
C ALA A 77 9.35 -10.42 1.66
N CYS A 78 9.70 -10.85 2.88
CA CYS A 78 10.64 -10.13 3.76
C CYS A 78 12.10 -10.56 3.58
N THR A 79 12.34 -11.65 2.86
CA THR A 79 13.67 -12.23 2.59
C THR A 79 14.26 -11.72 1.29
#